data_AF-A0A9P1BI24-F1
#
_entry.id   AF-A0A9P1BI24-F1
#
_cell.length_a   1.000
_cell.length_b   1.000
_cell.length_c   1.000
_cell.angle_alpha   90.00
_cell.angle_beta   90.00
_cell.angle_gamma   90.00
#
_symmetry.space_group_name_H-M   'P 1'
#
loop_
_entity.id
_entity.type
_entity.pdbx_description
1 polymer ?
#
loop_
_entity_poly.entity_id
_entity_poly.type
_entity_poly.pdbx_seq_one_letter_code
_entity_poly.pdbx_strand_id
1 'polypeptide(L)'
;MGSERNPWVWSVNLEDLRANPATIRDEIIGWSGIGYKAVAKVGNRLLSIWAGDRMEYALGVTVRDEARPKHAGGLYVCKTEGGALRHRVPARRGGLFFAPRVLLRCRCEGPFVEYPGGKVACTALTPVEVRPMPSGYLHSEVASAFPGALPRPSESLREETSALEAEVAELERRLGYR
;
A
#
# COMPACT_ATOMS: atom_id res chain seq x y z
N MET A 1 2.63 -31.14 -2.31
CA MET A 1 3.55 -30.00 -2.15
C MET A 1 3.12 -28.91 -3.12
N GLY A 2 2.20 -28.05 -2.69
CA GLY A 2 1.65 -26.97 -3.51
C GLY A 2 2.59 -25.77 -3.50
N SER A 3 3.16 -25.43 -4.66
CA SER A 3 3.84 -24.16 -4.89
C SER A 3 2.83 -23.02 -4.74
N GLU A 4 2.69 -22.47 -3.54
CA GLU A 4 2.06 -21.16 -3.35
C GLU A 4 2.81 -20.13 -4.20
N ARG A 5 2.19 -19.70 -5.30
CA ARG A 5 2.69 -18.60 -6.12
C ARG A 5 2.80 -17.38 -5.21
N ASN A 6 4.03 -16.91 -5.04
CA ASN A 6 4.37 -15.79 -4.18
C ASN A 6 3.48 -14.58 -4.53
N PRO A 7 2.57 -14.11 -3.66
CA PRO A 7 1.60 -13.06 -3.99
C PRO A 7 2.25 -11.67 -4.12
N TRP A 8 3.59 -11.60 -4.09
CA TRP A 8 4.41 -10.40 -4.22
C TRP A 8 4.99 -10.22 -5.62
N VAL A 9 4.57 -11.03 -6.59
CA VAL A 9 4.96 -10.85 -7.99
C VAL A 9 4.31 -9.56 -8.49
N TRP A 10 5.10 -8.49 -8.42
CA TRP A 10 4.94 -7.27 -9.20
C TRP A 10 4.60 -7.66 -10.64
N SER A 11 3.73 -6.91 -11.31
CA SER A 11 3.62 -7.00 -12.75
C SER A 11 4.95 -6.55 -13.34
N VAL A 12 5.90 -7.47 -13.44
CA VAL A 12 7.13 -7.29 -14.17
C VAL A 12 6.71 -7.31 -15.63
N ASN A 13 6.95 -6.25 -16.39
CA ASN A 13 6.85 -6.38 -17.83
C ASN A 13 7.85 -7.48 -18.24
N LEU A 14 7.41 -8.42 -19.07
CA LEU A 14 8.26 -9.54 -19.50
C LEU A 14 9.53 -9.03 -20.22
N GLU A 15 9.47 -7.82 -20.78
CA GLU A 15 10.56 -7.10 -21.43
C GLU A 15 11.60 -6.56 -20.42
N ASP A 16 11.18 -6.17 -19.21
CA ASP A 16 12.06 -5.65 -18.15
C ASP A 16 13.02 -6.74 -17.61
N LEU A 17 12.61 -8.02 -17.68
CA LEU A 17 13.42 -9.17 -17.23
C LEU A 17 14.60 -9.48 -18.16
N ARG A 18 14.56 -9.02 -19.42
CA ARG A 18 15.61 -9.32 -20.40
C ARG A 18 16.71 -8.26 -20.48
N ALA A 19 16.49 -7.07 -19.91
CA ALA A 19 17.34 -5.91 -20.19
C ALA A 19 18.40 -5.57 -19.14
N ASN A 20 18.35 -6.10 -17.90
CA ASN A 20 19.40 -5.81 -16.91
C ASN A 20 19.38 -6.81 -15.74
N PRO A 21 20.45 -7.59 -15.46
CA PRO A 21 20.50 -8.40 -14.26
C PRO A 21 20.52 -7.46 -13.04
N ALA A 22 19.49 -7.57 -12.20
CA ALA A 22 19.40 -6.83 -10.93
C ALA A 22 20.72 -7.01 -10.14
N THR A 23 21.52 -5.94 -10.08
CA THR A 23 22.86 -5.95 -9.50
C THR A 23 22.78 -5.37 -8.09
N ILE A 24 23.33 -6.10 -7.11
CA ILE A 24 23.48 -5.60 -5.74
C ILE A 24 24.63 -4.58 -5.73
N ARG A 25 24.43 -3.43 -5.12
CA ARG A 25 25.44 -2.37 -5.00
C ARG A 25 25.42 -1.77 -3.62
N ASP A 26 26.58 -1.51 -3.02
CA ASP A 26 26.65 -0.81 -1.73
C ASP A 26 26.24 0.65 -1.86
N GLU A 27 26.49 1.25 -3.03
CA GLU A 27 26.13 2.62 -3.38
C GLU A 27 25.57 2.71 -4.80
N ILE A 28 24.73 3.71 -5.05
CA ILE A 28 24.25 4.04 -6.39
C ILE A 28 24.87 5.37 -6.80
N ILE A 29 25.75 5.34 -7.80
CA ILE A 29 26.46 6.52 -8.30
C ILE A 29 25.47 7.63 -8.67
N GLY A 30 25.72 8.84 -8.15
CA GLY A 30 24.90 10.01 -8.40
C GLY A 30 23.57 10.05 -7.63
N TRP A 31 23.32 9.10 -6.73
CA TRP A 31 22.15 9.13 -5.85
C TRP A 31 22.54 9.40 -4.41
N SER A 32 21.92 10.41 -3.79
CA SER A 32 22.21 10.86 -2.43
C SER A 32 21.67 9.96 -1.31
N GLY A 33 21.16 8.78 -1.65
CA GLY A 33 20.44 7.90 -0.72
C GLY A 33 19.05 8.43 -0.31
N ILE A 34 18.53 9.47 -0.97
CA ILE A 34 17.17 9.97 -0.71
C ILE A 34 16.17 9.32 -1.66
N GLY A 35 15.25 8.54 -1.11
CA GLY A 35 14.18 7.86 -1.85
C GLY A 35 12.80 8.37 -1.48
N TYR A 36 11.82 8.04 -2.31
CA TYR A 36 10.42 8.38 -2.11
C TYR A 36 9.55 7.13 -2.13
N LYS A 37 8.60 7.03 -1.20
CA LYS A 37 7.71 5.88 -1.06
C LYS A 37 6.28 6.31 -0.82
N ALA A 38 5.37 5.88 -1.69
CA ALA A 38 3.94 6.01 -1.42
C ALA A 38 3.53 4.99 -0.33
N VAL A 39 2.83 5.46 0.69
CA VAL A 39 2.30 4.65 1.80
C VAL A 39 0.82 4.97 2.01
N ALA A 40 0.09 4.05 2.64
CA ALA A 40 -1.27 4.31 3.09
C ALA A 40 -1.22 5.02 4.45
N LYS A 41 -2.10 6.00 4.65
CA LYS A 41 -2.28 6.69 5.92
C LYS A 41 -3.66 6.36 6.48
N VAL A 42 -3.68 5.71 7.65
CA VAL A 42 -4.92 5.30 8.34
C VAL A 42 -4.88 5.88 9.74
N GLY A 43 -5.64 6.95 9.96
CA GLY A 43 -5.48 7.78 11.16
C GLY A 43 -4.03 8.31 11.24
N ASN A 44 -3.33 7.97 12.32
CA ASN A 44 -1.94 8.38 12.54
C ASN A 44 -0.90 7.34 12.06
N ARG A 45 -1.35 6.21 11.51
CA ARG A 45 -0.46 5.10 11.11
C ARG A 45 -0.05 5.25 9.65
N LEU A 46 1.24 5.01 9.37
CA LEU A 46 1.81 5.02 8.02
C LEU A 46 2.13 3.58 7.60
N LEU A 47 1.31 2.98 6.76
CA LEU A 47 1.37 1.56 6.45
C LEU A 47 1.88 1.32 5.03
N SER A 48 2.65 0.25 4.88
CA SER A 48 3.02 -0.23 3.55
C SER A 48 1.76 -0.58 2.77
N ILE A 49 1.57 0.04 1.59
CA ILE A 49 0.44 -0.28 0.70
C ILE A 49 0.41 -1.78 0.34
N TRP A 50 1.59 -2.39 0.27
CA TRP A 50 1.75 -3.78 -0.12
C TRP A 50 1.66 -4.75 1.07
N ALA A 51 2.39 -4.45 2.15
CA ALA A 51 2.49 -5.36 3.30
C ALA A 51 1.36 -5.17 4.33
N GLY A 52 0.60 -4.07 4.22
CA GLY A 52 -0.47 -3.74 5.17
C GLY A 52 0.08 -3.56 6.58
N ASP A 53 -0.66 -4.09 7.55
CA ASP A 53 -0.30 -4.04 8.98
C ASP A 53 0.99 -4.78 9.35
N ARG A 54 1.54 -5.61 8.47
CA ARG A 54 2.85 -6.26 8.72
C ARG A 54 4.02 -5.29 8.62
N MET A 55 3.80 -4.08 8.11
CA MET A 55 4.86 -3.11 7.90
C MET A 55 4.36 -1.68 8.09
N GLU A 56 4.67 -1.15 9.25
CA GLU A 56 4.38 0.22 9.63
C GLU A 56 5.65 1.07 9.65
N TYR A 57 5.51 2.34 9.29
CA TYR A 57 6.58 3.32 9.26
C TYR A 57 6.30 4.39 10.30
N ALA A 58 7.36 4.91 10.90
CA ALA A 58 7.31 6.09 11.74
C ALA A 58 8.45 7.05 11.34
N LEU A 59 8.22 8.36 11.46
CA LEU A 59 9.26 9.35 11.18
C LEU A 59 10.44 9.15 12.13
N GLY A 60 11.65 9.20 11.58
CA GLY A 60 12.90 9.00 12.33
C GLY A 60 13.19 7.55 12.73
N VAL A 61 12.27 6.61 12.50
CA VAL A 61 12.46 5.19 12.83
C VAL A 61 12.95 4.43 11.62
N THR A 62 14.12 3.82 11.73
CA THR A 62 14.70 2.98 10.66
C THR A 62 14.05 1.61 10.66
N VAL A 63 13.58 1.19 9.48
CA VAL A 63 13.15 -0.18 9.23
C VAL A 63 14.19 -0.90 8.38
N ARG A 64 14.35 -2.21 8.57
CA ARG A 64 15.33 -3.05 7.87
C ARG A 64 14.67 -4.26 7.22
N ASP A 65 15.06 -4.55 5.98
CA ASP A 65 14.75 -5.78 5.25
C ASP A 65 15.83 -5.96 4.17
N GLU A 66 16.47 -7.11 4.10
CA GLU A 66 17.64 -7.32 3.23
C GLU A 66 17.28 -7.16 1.75
N ALA A 67 17.94 -6.21 1.06
CA ALA A 67 17.74 -6.01 -0.37
C ALA A 67 18.35 -7.16 -1.17
N ARG A 68 17.49 -7.94 -1.81
CA ARG A 68 17.91 -9.11 -2.62
C ARG A 68 17.42 -8.98 -4.06
N PRO A 69 18.17 -9.50 -5.05
CA PRO A 69 17.74 -9.54 -6.45
C PRO A 69 16.40 -10.26 -6.64
N LYS A 70 15.81 -10.07 -7.83
CA LYS A 70 14.56 -10.75 -8.24
C LYS A 70 13.38 -10.49 -7.28
N HIS A 71 13.36 -9.33 -6.65
CA HIS A 71 12.34 -8.91 -5.70
C HIS A 71 12.22 -9.81 -4.45
N ALA A 72 13.29 -10.51 -4.06
CA ALA A 72 13.28 -11.44 -2.93
C ALA A 72 13.38 -10.76 -1.56
N GLY A 73 13.40 -9.43 -1.49
CA GLY A 73 13.42 -8.68 -0.24
C GLY A 73 13.67 -7.20 -0.49
N GLY A 74 13.82 -6.45 0.59
CA GLY A 74 14.23 -5.07 0.58
C GLY A 74 13.07 -4.08 0.61
N LEU A 75 13.43 -2.86 1.00
CA LEU A 75 12.52 -1.74 1.16
C LEU A 75 12.48 -0.94 -0.12
N TYR A 76 11.37 -1.04 -0.84
CA TYR A 76 11.24 -0.38 -2.14
C TYR A 76 10.96 1.12 -2.02
N VAL A 77 11.71 1.89 -2.81
CA VAL A 77 11.59 3.33 -3.02
C VAL A 77 11.77 3.67 -4.51
N CYS A 78 11.36 4.87 -4.90
CA CYS A 78 11.77 5.49 -6.16
C CYS A 78 12.83 6.56 -5.88
N LYS A 79 13.80 6.73 -6.78
CA LYS A 79 14.85 7.76 -6.63
C LYS A 79 14.28 9.19 -6.69
N THR A 80 13.12 9.37 -7.33
CA THR A 80 12.47 10.67 -7.50
C THR A 80 11.02 10.63 -7.02
N GLU A 81 10.53 11.78 -6.56
CA GLU A 81 9.14 11.98 -6.15
C GLU A 81 8.16 11.65 -7.29
N GLY A 82 8.42 12.18 -8.49
CA GLY A 82 7.59 11.87 -9.66
C GLY A 82 7.55 10.39 -10.03
N GLY A 83 8.63 9.64 -9.77
CA GLY A 83 8.65 8.19 -9.94
C GLY A 83 7.72 7.48 -8.97
N ALA A 84 7.73 7.87 -7.70
CA ALA A 84 6.84 7.30 -6.68
C ALA A 84 5.37 7.62 -6.95
N LEU A 85 5.05 8.82 -7.44
CA LEU A 85 3.69 9.25 -7.75
C LEU A 85 3.11 8.48 -8.96
N ARG A 86 3.92 8.24 -10.00
CA ARG A 86 3.50 7.47 -11.18
C ARG A 86 3.45 5.97 -10.92
N HIS A 87 3.97 5.50 -9.78
CA HIS A 87 3.99 4.08 -9.47
C HIS A 87 2.58 3.54 -9.28
N ARG A 88 2.15 2.64 -10.17
CA ARG A 88 0.83 2.03 -10.11
C ARG A 88 0.79 0.97 -9.01
N VAL A 89 -0.09 1.18 -8.05
CA VAL A 89 -0.48 0.15 -7.08
C VAL A 89 -1.61 -0.66 -7.71
N PRO A 90 -1.44 -1.98 -7.91
CA PRO A 90 -2.48 -2.84 -8.44
C PRO A 90 -3.66 -2.89 -7.47
N ALA A 91 -4.87 -2.85 -8.03
CA ALA A 91 -6.09 -3.03 -7.27
C ALA A 91 -6.16 -4.45 -6.73
N ARG A 92 -6.16 -4.58 -5.40
CA ARG A 92 -6.44 -5.83 -4.71
C ARG A 92 -7.76 -5.67 -3.96
N ARG A 93 -8.66 -6.65 -4.10
CA ARG A 93 -9.90 -6.71 -3.31
C ARG A 93 -9.51 -6.94 -1.85
N GLY A 94 -9.97 -6.07 -0.96
CA GLY A 94 -9.55 -6.05 0.45
C GLY A 94 -8.24 -5.29 0.69
N GLY A 95 -8.05 -4.80 1.92
CA GLY A 95 -6.84 -4.09 2.36
C GLY A 95 -6.82 -2.59 2.07
N LEU A 96 -5.62 -2.01 2.04
CA LEU A 96 -5.36 -0.56 2.00
C LEU A 96 -5.49 0.07 0.60
N PHE A 97 -6.20 -0.58 -0.33
CA PHE A 97 -6.31 -0.09 -1.71
C PHE A 97 -7.00 1.28 -1.79
N PHE A 98 -8.10 1.44 -1.05
CA PHE A 98 -8.87 2.69 -0.95
C PHE A 98 -8.36 3.66 0.13
N ALA A 99 -7.39 3.23 0.94
CA ALA A 99 -6.88 4.08 2.01
C ALA A 99 -6.25 5.35 1.43
N PRO A 100 -6.39 6.49 2.13
CA PRO A 100 -5.68 7.71 1.77
C PRO A 100 -4.19 7.42 1.66
N ARG A 101 -3.51 8.10 0.74
CA ARG A 101 -2.08 7.94 0.49
C ARG A 101 -1.35 9.23 0.82
N VAL A 102 -0.13 9.03 1.28
CA VAL A 102 0.87 10.08 1.47
C VAL A 102 2.19 9.60 0.89
N LEU A 103 3.07 10.55 0.62
CA LEU A 103 4.41 10.26 0.14
C LEU A 103 5.41 10.43 1.28
N LEU A 104 6.20 9.40 1.55
CA LEU A 104 7.34 9.51 2.44
C LEU A 104 8.58 9.90 1.63
N ARG A 105 9.31 10.90 2.13
CA ARG A 105 10.72 11.09 1.78
C ARG A 105 11.54 10.32 2.80
N CYS A 106 12.48 9.52 2.32
CA CYS A 106 13.21 8.57 3.14
C CYS A 106 14.73 8.70 2.91
N ARG A 107 15.50 8.57 3.98
CA ARG A 107 16.92 8.23 3.89
C ARG A 107 17.03 6.71 3.72
N CYS A 108 17.79 6.28 2.74
CA CYS A 108 17.93 4.89 2.33
C CYS A 108 19.39 4.48 2.45
N GLU A 109 19.63 3.31 3.00
CA GLU A 109 20.97 2.75 3.19
C GLU A 109 21.06 1.37 2.54
N GLY A 110 22.26 1.10 2.02
CA GLY A 110 22.57 -0.10 1.25
C GLY A 110 22.69 -1.36 2.11
N PRO A 111 22.93 -2.51 1.46
CA PRO A 111 23.06 -2.66 0.02
C PRO A 111 21.75 -2.36 -0.74
N PHE A 112 21.88 -2.01 -2.01
CA PHE A 112 20.82 -1.59 -2.91
C PHE A 112 20.67 -2.55 -4.09
N VAL A 113 19.44 -2.68 -4.60
CA VAL A 113 19.15 -3.38 -5.86
C VAL A 113 18.34 -2.45 -6.75
N GLU A 114 18.86 -2.16 -7.95
CA GLU A 114 18.17 -1.36 -8.95
C GLU A 114 17.27 -2.21 -9.83
N TYR A 115 16.08 -1.69 -10.11
CA TYR A 115 15.09 -2.29 -11.00
C TYR A 115 14.67 -1.29 -12.09
N PRO A 116 14.18 -1.77 -13.24
CA PRO A 116 13.62 -0.93 -14.29
C PRO A 116 12.56 0.05 -13.77
N GLY A 117 12.42 1.19 -14.46
CA GLY A 117 11.49 2.25 -14.05
C GLY A 117 11.95 3.11 -12.86
N GLY A 118 13.23 3.05 -12.48
CA GLY A 118 13.80 3.90 -11.42
C GLY A 118 13.44 3.45 -10.00
N LYS A 119 13.03 2.20 -9.85
CA LYS A 119 12.73 1.55 -8.57
C LYS A 119 14.02 1.00 -7.97
N VAL A 120 14.19 1.20 -6.67
CA VAL A 120 15.33 0.71 -5.89
C VAL A 120 14.81 -0.04 -4.68
N ALA A 121 15.36 -1.21 -4.38
CA ALA A 121 15.23 -1.81 -3.06
C ALA A 121 16.46 -1.43 -2.24
N CYS A 122 16.27 -0.91 -1.03
CA CYS A 122 17.33 -0.66 -0.07
C CYS A 122 17.19 -1.57 1.15
N THR A 123 18.27 -1.75 1.90
CA THR A 123 18.25 -2.63 3.08
C THR A 123 17.72 -1.93 4.31
N ALA A 124 17.99 -0.63 4.44
CA ALA A 124 17.45 0.20 5.51
C ALA A 124 16.76 1.45 4.95
N LEU A 125 15.66 1.83 5.59
CA LEU A 125 14.82 2.97 5.21
C LEU A 125 14.38 3.71 6.47
N THR A 126 14.72 4.98 6.55
CA THR A 126 14.29 5.89 7.63
C THR A 126 13.42 7.00 7.02
N PRO A 127 12.11 7.01 7.28
CA PRO A 127 11.25 8.12 6.87
C PRO A 127 11.70 9.41 7.57
N VAL A 128 11.87 10.49 6.82
CA VAL A 128 12.29 11.79 7.36
C VAL A 128 11.22 12.87 7.23
N GLU A 129 10.28 12.71 6.31
CA GLU A 129 9.26 13.71 6.03
C GLU A 129 8.02 13.01 5.42
N VAL A 130 6.83 13.42 5.85
CA VAL A 130 5.55 13.05 5.20
C VAL A 130 5.13 14.20 4.30
N ARG A 131 4.80 13.90 3.05
CA ARG A 131 4.29 14.85 2.06
C ARG A 131 2.88 14.46 1.63
N PRO A 132 2.00 15.45 1.40
CA PRO A 132 0.69 15.18 0.84
C PRO A 132 0.82 14.64 -0.59
N MET A 133 -0.14 13.82 -1.00
CA MET A 133 -0.26 13.49 -2.43
C MET A 133 -0.76 14.72 -3.19
N PRO A 134 -0.35 14.92 -4.47
CA PRO A 134 -0.89 15.96 -5.32
C PRO A 134 -2.42 15.87 -5.44
N SER A 135 -3.07 17.02 -5.67
CA SER A 135 -4.50 17.08 -5.94
C SER A 135 -4.87 16.25 -7.18
N GLY A 136 -6.07 15.65 -7.16
CA GLY A 136 -6.55 14.78 -8.24
C GLY A 136 -5.97 13.36 -8.23
N TYR A 137 -5.08 13.02 -7.30
CA TYR A 137 -4.69 11.63 -7.09
C TYR A 137 -5.86 10.85 -6.48
N LEU A 138 -6.18 9.67 -7.05
CA LEU A 138 -7.35 8.83 -6.71
C LEU A 138 -7.49 8.48 -5.22
N HIS A 139 -6.42 8.65 -4.45
CA HIS A 139 -6.36 8.35 -3.02
C HIS A 139 -5.69 9.47 -2.22
N SER A 140 -5.79 10.73 -2.67
CA SER A 140 -5.39 11.88 -1.86
C SER A 140 -6.31 12.02 -0.64
N GLU A 141 -5.85 12.57 0.48
CA GLU A 141 -6.69 12.75 1.68
C GLU A 141 -7.98 13.55 1.40
N VAL A 142 -7.94 14.43 0.40
CA VAL A 142 -9.09 15.19 -0.09
C VAL A 142 -10.13 14.27 -0.75
N ALA A 143 -9.72 13.17 -1.39
CA ALA A 143 -10.64 12.14 -1.90
C ALA A 143 -11.23 11.26 -0.79
N SER A 144 -10.55 11.17 0.36
CA SER A 144 -11.03 10.45 1.55
C SER A 144 -11.78 11.33 2.55
N ALA A 145 -12.01 12.60 2.24
CA ALA A 145 -12.92 13.47 2.97
C ALA A 145 -14.40 13.10 2.72
N PHE A 146 -14.70 11.80 2.62
CA PHE A 146 -16.00 11.29 3.01
C PHE A 146 -15.92 11.09 4.52
N PRO A 147 -16.45 12.03 5.32
CA PRO A 147 -16.40 11.92 6.75
C PRO A 147 -17.35 10.80 7.14
N GLY A 148 -16.84 9.71 7.72
CA GLY A 148 -17.42 9.00 8.86
C GLY A 148 -18.92 8.68 8.90
N ALA A 149 -19.64 8.72 7.79
CA ALA A 149 -21.01 8.30 7.67
C ALA A 149 -21.01 7.29 6.52
N LEU A 150 -21.21 6.02 6.86
CA LEU A 150 -21.87 5.13 5.91
C LEU A 150 -23.05 5.92 5.32
N PRO A 151 -23.25 5.94 3.99
CA PRO A 151 -24.45 6.56 3.43
C PRO A 151 -25.61 6.03 4.25
N ARG A 152 -26.37 6.93 4.89
CA ARG A 152 -27.60 6.52 5.59
C ARG A 152 -28.32 5.63 4.60
N PRO A 153 -28.62 4.36 4.94
CA PRO A 153 -29.38 3.51 4.03
C PRO A 153 -30.60 4.32 3.60
N SER A 154 -30.91 4.31 2.30
CA SER A 154 -32.10 5.01 1.80
C SER A 154 -33.30 4.61 2.66
N GLU A 155 -34.28 5.50 2.80
CA GLU A 155 -35.50 5.17 3.55
C GLU A 155 -36.09 3.84 3.07
N SER A 156 -36.02 3.56 1.76
CA SER A 156 -36.41 2.28 1.17
C SER A 156 -35.67 1.06 1.76
N LEU A 157 -34.35 1.14 1.95
CA LEU A 157 -33.56 0.04 2.50
C LEU A 157 -33.82 -0.14 4.00
N ARG A 158 -34.13 0.93 4.72
CA ARG A 158 -34.51 0.86 6.14
C ARG A 158 -35.89 0.23 6.32
N GLU A 159 -36.83 0.59 5.45
CA GLU A 159 -38.16 -0.01 5.42
C GLU A 159 -38.09 -1.49 5.08
N GLU A 160 -37.28 -1.88 4.08
CA GLU A 160 -37.05 -3.30 3.75
C GLU A 160 -36.41 -4.06 4.92
N THR A 161 -35.39 -3.49 5.57
CA THR A 161 -34.72 -4.16 6.71
C THR A 161 -35.68 -4.34 7.88
N SER A 162 -36.47 -3.32 8.21
CA SER A 162 -37.48 -3.38 9.27
C SER A 162 -38.58 -4.40 8.97
N ALA A 163 -39.03 -4.49 7.71
CA ALA A 163 -40.01 -5.47 7.28
C ALA A 163 -39.47 -6.91 7.40
N LEU A 164 -38.22 -7.14 6.99
CA LEU A 164 -37.56 -8.44 7.10
C LEU A 164 -37.34 -8.84 8.56
N GLU A 165 -36.92 -7.92 9.42
CA GLU A 165 -36.76 -8.17 10.86
C GLU A 165 -38.10 -8.53 11.53
N ALA A 166 -39.19 -7.85 11.15
CA ALA A 166 -40.53 -8.18 11.65
C ALA A 166 -41.01 -9.56 11.18
N GLU A 167 -40.70 -9.93 9.92
CA GLU A 167 -41.03 -11.24 9.37
C GLU A 167 -40.26 -12.37 10.08
N VAL A 168 -38.96 -12.17 10.33
CA VAL A 168 -38.14 -13.11 11.09
C VAL A 168 -38.65 -13.27 12.52
N ALA A 169 -38.98 -12.18 13.20
CA ALA A 169 -39.51 -12.22 14.57
C ALA A 169 -40.89 -12.92 14.65
N GLU A 170 -41.71 -12.87 13.60
CA GLU A 170 -42.96 -13.62 13.50
C GLU A 170 -42.71 -15.11 13.25
N LEU A 171 -41.75 -15.44 12.37
CA LEU A 171 -41.35 -16.82 12.11
C LEU A 171 -40.75 -17.50 13.34
N GLU A 172 -39.87 -16.81 14.08
CA GLU A 172 -39.30 -17.31 15.33
C GLU A 172 -40.38 -17.59 16.38
N ARG A 173 -41.39 -16.70 16.50
CA ARG A 173 -42.55 -16.92 17.36
C ARG A 173 -43.37 -18.15 16.96
N ARG A 174 -43.59 -18.37 15.66
CA ARG A 174 -44.36 -19.52 15.16
C ARG A 174 -43.60 -20.84 15.31
N LEU A 175 -42.28 -20.81 15.24
CA LEU A 175 -41.42 -21.99 15.34
C LEU A 175 -40.98 -22.31 16.77
N GLY A 176 -41.29 -21.45 17.75
CA GLY A 176 -41.02 -21.69 19.16
C GLY A 176 -39.54 -21.54 19.54
N TYR A 177 -38.74 -20.87 18.70
CA TYR A 177 -37.38 -20.49 19.04
C TYR A 177 -37.43 -19.28 19.98
N ARG A 178 -37.12 -19.50 21.26
CA ARG A 178 -36.81 -18.46 22.24
C ARG A 178 -35.47 -18.77 22.88
#